data_AF-A0A3A0GBF1-F1
#
_entry.id   AF-A0A3A0GBF1-F1
#
_cell.length_a   1.000
_cell.length_b   1.000
_cell.length_c   1.000
_cell.angle_alpha   90.00
_cell.angle_beta   90.00
_cell.angle_gamma   90.00
#
_symmetry.space_group_name_H-M   'P 1'
#
loop_
_entity.id
_entity.type
_entity.pdbx_description
1 polymer ?
#
loop_
_entity_poly.entity_id
_entity_poly.type
_entity_poly.pdbx_seq_one_letter_code
_entity_poly.pdbx_strand_id
1 'polypeptide(L)'
;MALGIAMGAFGAHGLKDLLSQHEIIIYEKAVFYHLTQSLGVLLISVLPGLSRKHERTARIVCALLTLGVVIFSGSLYLLAITGARWWGAITPIG
;
A
#
# COMPACT_ATOMS: atom_id res chain seq x y z
N MET A 1 -2.42 -8.07 0.84
CA MET A 1 -3.90 -8.09 0.85
C MET A 1 -4.45 -8.10 2.27
N ALA A 2 -4.27 -9.17 3.07
CA ALA A 2 -4.79 -9.24 4.44
C ALA A 2 -4.38 -8.04 5.31
N LEU A 3 -3.12 -7.62 5.23
CA LEU A 3 -2.64 -6.43 5.93
C LEU A 3 -3.37 -5.15 5.48
N GLY A 4 -3.60 -4.96 4.18
CA GLY A 4 -4.35 -3.81 3.68
C GLY A 4 -5.79 -3.76 4.18
N ILE A 5 -6.46 -4.92 4.30
CA ILE A 5 -7.81 -5.02 4.89
C ILE A 5 -7.77 -4.65 6.38
N ALA A 6 -6.80 -5.18 7.13
CA ALA A 6 -6.63 -4.86 8.54
C ALA A 6 -6.36 -3.36 8.76
N MET A 7 -5.48 -2.76 7.95
CA MET A 7 -5.20 -1.32 7.99
C MET A 7 -6.43 -0.49 7.65
N GLY A 8 -7.23 -0.90 6.66
CA GLY A 8 -8.50 -0.23 6.32
C GLY A 8 -9.52 -0.28 7.45
N ALA A 9 -9.71 -1.45 8.06
CA ALA A 9 -10.60 -1.61 9.21
C ALA A 9 -10.14 -0.77 10.42
N PHE A 10 -8.83 -0.76 10.68
CA PHE A 10 -8.23 0.06 11.74
C PHE A 10 -8.40 1.56 11.49
N GLY A 11 -8.28 2.02 10.25
CA GLY A 11 -8.57 3.41 9.88
C GLY A 11 -10.02 3.79 10.17
N ALA A 12 -10.96 2.97 9.69
CA ALA A 12 -12.39 3.26 9.79
C ALA A 12 -12.96 3.21 11.22
N HIS A 13 -12.39 2.38 12.10
CA HIS A 13 -12.93 2.17 13.45
C HIS A 13 -12.00 2.67 14.56
N GLY A 14 -10.68 2.52 14.40
CA GLY A 14 -9.69 2.83 15.43
C GLY A 14 -9.12 4.25 15.36
N LEU A 15 -9.13 4.88 14.18
CA LEU A 15 -8.49 6.19 13.95
C LEU A 15 -9.47 7.32 13.59
N LYS A 16 -10.73 7.00 13.29
CA LYS A 16 -11.72 7.96 12.75
C LYS A 16 -11.93 9.20 13.63
N ASP A 17 -11.89 9.05 14.94
CA ASP A 17 -12.10 10.16 15.88
C ASP A 17 -10.79 10.80 16.37
N LEU A 18 -9.64 10.22 16.00
CA LEU A 18 -8.30 10.72 16.37
C LEU A 18 -7.69 11.59 15.27
N LEU A 19 -8.02 11.31 14.01
CA LEU A 19 -7.47 11.98 12.85
C LEU A 19 -8.38 13.11 12.38
N SER A 20 -7.78 14.23 11.96
CA SER A 20 -8.50 15.28 11.25
C SER A 20 -9.02 14.80 9.90
N GLN A 21 -9.99 15.50 9.31
CA GLN A 21 -10.51 15.14 7.97
C GLN A 21 -9.39 15.06 6.92
N HIS A 22 -8.37 15.91 7.02
CA HIS A 22 -7.24 15.89 6.10
C HIS A 22 -6.40 14.61 6.26
N GLU A 23 -6.11 14.20 7.49
CA GLU A 23 -5.34 12.99 7.79
C GLU A 23 -6.10 11.72 7.44
N ILE A 24 -7.42 11.70 7.64
CA ILE A 24 -8.29 10.59 7.21
C ILE A 24 -8.19 10.40 5.69
N ILE A 25 -8.25 11.48 4.91
CA ILE A 25 -8.12 11.41 3.44
C ILE A 25 -6.75 10.82 3.05
N ILE A 26 -5.67 11.24 3.72
CA ILE A 26 -4.32 10.71 3.47
C ILE A 26 -4.26 9.21 3.82
N TYR A 27 -4.82 8.82 4.96
CA TYR A 27 -4.87 7.43 5.42
C TYR A 27 -5.66 6.55 4.44
N GLU A 28 -6.84 7.00 4.00
CA GLU A 28 -7.65 6.28 3.01
C GLU A 28 -6.92 6.11 1.68
N LYS A 29 -6.14 7.11 1.24
CA LYS A 29 -5.25 6.96 0.08
C LYS A 29 -4.19 5.88 0.33
N ALA A 30 -3.55 5.87 1.50
CA ALA A 30 -2.59 4.82 1.86
C ALA A 30 -3.21 3.41 1.78
N VAL A 31 -4.43 3.24 2.29
CA VAL A 31 -5.17 1.96 2.22
C VAL A 31 -5.51 1.58 0.78
N PHE A 32 -6.00 2.54 0.00
CA PHE A 32 -6.36 2.31 -1.39
C PHE A 32 -5.18 1.82 -2.23
N TYR A 33 -4.02 2.50 -2.13
CA TYR A 33 -2.82 2.11 -2.88
C TYR A 33 -2.23 0.78 -2.38
N HIS A 34 -2.27 0.52 -1.07
CA HIS A 34 -1.86 -0.77 -0.50
C HIS A 34 -2.70 -1.93 -1.06
N LEU A 35 -4.03 -1.77 -1.10
CA LEU A 35 -4.94 -2.80 -1.60
C LEU A 35 -4.80 -3.01 -3.11
N THR A 36 -4.68 -1.95 -3.89
CA THR A 36 -4.51 -2.05 -5.36
C THR A 36 -3.19 -2.69 -5.77
N GLN A 37 -2.06 -2.33 -5.12
CA GLN A 37 -0.78 -3.01 -5.37
C GLN A 37 -0.80 -4.46 -4.86
N SER A 38 -1.43 -4.72 -3.71
CA SER A 38 -1.66 -6.08 -3.22
C SER A 38 -2.49 -6.93 -4.19
N LEU A 39 -3.49 -6.33 -4.84
CA LEU A 39 -4.28 -6.99 -5.87
C LEU A 39 -3.43 -7.31 -7.09
N GLY A 40 -2.55 -6.39 -7.51
CA GLY A 40 -1.57 -6.64 -8.57
C GLY A 40 -0.67 -7.84 -8.27
N VAL A 41 -0.13 -7.94 -7.05
CA VAL A 41 0.66 -9.10 -6.60
C VAL A 41 -0.17 -10.38 -6.66
N LEU A 42 -1.41 -10.35 -6.17
CA LEU A 42 -2.30 -11.51 -6.18
C LEU A 42 -2.57 -11.98 -7.62
N LEU A 43 -2.94 -11.06 -8.52
CA LEU A 43 -3.23 -11.36 -9.92
C LEU A 43 -2.03 -12.00 -10.63
N ILE A 44 -0.83 -11.46 -10.45
CA ILE A 44 0.41 -12.01 -11.03
C ILE A 44 0.70 -13.40 -10.44
N SER A 45 0.43 -13.60 -9.16
CA SER A 45 0.73 -14.87 -8.47
C SER A 45 -0.22 -16.01 -8.85
N VAL A 46 -1.46 -15.71 -9.25
CA VAL A 46 -2.46 -16.73 -9.63
C VAL A 46 -2.59 -16.95 -11.14
N LEU A 47 -1.90 -16.15 -11.97
CA LEU A 47 -1.95 -16.24 -13.42
C LEU A 47 -1.40 -17.60 -13.92
N PRO A 48 -2.27 -18.48 -14.47
CA PRO A 48 -1.82 -19.76 -15.00
C PRO A 48 -1.03 -19.53 -16.30
N GLY A 49 0.14 -20.18 -16.44
CA GLY A 49 0.92 -20.14 -17.69
C GLY A 49 2.15 -19.25 -17.69
N LEU A 50 2.61 -18.75 -16.53
CA LEU A 50 3.96 -18.22 -16.39
C LEU A 50 4.99 -19.34 -16.64
N SER A 51 5.38 -19.52 -17.91
CA SER A 51 6.52 -20.36 -18.29
C SER A 51 7.75 -19.99 -17.45
N ARG A 52 8.67 -20.93 -17.21
CA ARG A 52 9.97 -20.68 -16.53
C ARG A 52 10.70 -19.44 -17.08
N LYS A 53 10.46 -19.10 -18.37
CA LYS A 53 10.99 -17.90 -19.03
C LYS A 53 10.48 -16.57 -18.41
N HIS A 54 9.25 -16.53 -17.91
CA HIS A 54 8.61 -15.33 -17.34
C HIS A 54 8.56 -15.32 -15.81
N GLU A 55 8.92 -16.41 -15.15
CA GLU A 55 8.96 -16.52 -13.68
C GLU A 55 9.84 -15.44 -13.03
N ARG A 56 11.03 -15.17 -13.61
CA ARG A 56 11.93 -14.13 -13.12
C ARG A 56 11.28 -12.75 -13.19
N THR A 57 10.63 -12.43 -14.31
CA THR A 57 9.95 -11.15 -14.50
C THR A 57 8.77 -11.01 -13.53
N ALA A 58 7.95 -12.05 -13.37
CA ALA A 58 6.84 -12.05 -12.41
C ALA A 58 7.33 -11.78 -10.98
N ARG A 59 8.42 -12.44 -10.55
CA ARG A 59 9.03 -12.18 -9.23
C ARG A 59 9.48 -10.74 -9.07
N ILE A 60 10.14 -10.16 -10.09
CA ILE A 60 10.59 -8.77 -10.05
C ILE A 60 9.39 -7.83 -9.94
N VAL A 61 8.34 -8.03 -10.73
CA VAL A 61 7.14 -7.18 -10.67
C VAL A 61 6.45 -7.29 -9.31
N CYS A 62 6.28 -8.51 -8.77
CA CYS A 62 5.72 -8.69 -7.43
C CYS A 62 6.58 -8.01 -6.35
N ALA A 63 7.91 -8.08 -6.47
CA ALA A 63 8.82 -7.41 -5.56
C ALA A 63 8.70 -5.89 -5.63
N LEU A 64 8.63 -5.32 -6.85
CA LEU A 64 8.44 -3.88 -7.05
C LEU A 64 7.08 -3.40 -6.52
N LEU A 65 6.00 -4.13 -6.76
CA LEU A 65 4.68 -3.80 -6.21
C LEU A 65 4.67 -3.86 -4.68
N THR A 66 5.33 -4.86 -4.10
CA THR A 66 5.44 -4.99 -2.63
C THR A 66 6.29 -3.86 -2.05
N LEU A 67 7.38 -3.48 -2.72
CA LEU A 67 8.22 -2.36 -2.33
C LEU A 67 7.44 -1.04 -2.42
N GLY A 68 6.63 -0.86 -3.46
CA GLY A 68 5.69 0.25 -3.59
C GLY A 68 4.75 0.34 -2.40
N VAL A 69 4.20 -0.79 -1.92
CA VAL A 69 3.34 -0.79 -0.73
C VAL A 69 4.11 -0.28 0.49
N VAL A 70 5.33 -0.77 0.70
CA VAL A 70 6.15 -0.40 1.86
C VAL A 70 6.56 1.07 1.81
N ILE A 71 6.98 1.57 0.65
CA ILE A 71 7.47 2.95 0.51
C ILE A 71 6.30 3.93 0.40
N PHE A 72 5.43 3.77 -0.61
CA PHE A 72 4.36 4.71 -0.91
C PHE A 72 3.24 4.66 0.14
N SER A 73 2.69 3.49 0.39
CA SER A 73 1.57 3.38 1.34
C SER A 73 2.08 3.52 2.77
N GLY A 74 3.25 2.95 3.09
CA GLY A 74 3.93 3.13 4.37
C GLY A 74 4.18 4.60 4.71
N SER A 75 4.71 5.39 3.78
CA SER A 75 4.94 6.82 4.02
C SER A 75 3.64 7.58 4.27
N LEU A 76 2.56 7.27 3.53
CA LEU A 76 1.26 7.91 3.74
C LEU A 76 0.61 7.52 5.07
N TYR A 77 0.73 6.27 5.53
CA TYR A 77 0.29 5.87 6.86
C TYR A 77 1.02 6.68 7.95
N LEU A 78 2.35 6.79 7.82
CA LEU A 78 3.17 7.57 8.76
C LEU A 78 2.83 9.06 8.70
N LEU A 79 2.62 9.62 7.50
CA LEU A 79 2.19 11.01 7.33
C LEU A 79 0.84 11.27 8.02
N ALA A 80 -0.14 10.39 7.83
CA ALA A 80 -1.46 10.53 8.43
C ALA A 80 -1.43 10.43 9.96
N ILE A 81 -0.64 9.51 10.52
CA ILE A 81 -0.60 9.26 11.97
C ILE A 81 0.29 10.28 12.71
N THR A 82 1.42 10.68 12.10
CA THR A 82 2.41 11.53 12.78
C THR A 82 2.29 13.01 12.40
N GLY A 83 1.59 13.34 11.32
CA GLY A 83 1.54 14.70 10.74
C GLY A 83 2.88 15.19 10.17
N ALA A 84 3.95 14.39 10.21
CA ALA A 84 5.28 14.81 9.79
C ALA A 84 5.37 14.88 8.26
N ARG A 85 5.31 16.10 7.71
CA ARG A 85 5.29 16.40 6.27
C ARG A 85 6.45 15.81 5.47
N TRP A 86 7.58 15.51 6.10
CA TRP A 86 8.71 14.84 5.45
C TRP A 86 8.31 13.49 4.84
N TRP A 87 7.39 12.75 5.48
CA TRP A 87 6.88 11.49 4.92
C TRP A 87 6.20 11.68 3.56
N GLY A 88 5.55 12.82 3.33
CA GLY A 88 4.97 13.16 2.03
C GLY A 88 5.99 13.35 0.91
N ALA A 89 7.23 13.71 1.24
CA ALA A 89 8.32 13.82 0.27
C ALA A 89 8.92 12.46 -0.13
N ILE A 90 8.68 11.40 0.67
CA ILE A 90 9.11 10.03 0.38
C ILE A 90 8.11 9.32 -0.54
N THR A 91 6.82 9.69 -0.44
CA THR A 91 5.73 9.12 -1.24
C THR A 91 6.00 9.03 -2.75
N PRO A 92 6.60 10.04 -3.45
CA PRO A 92 6.84 9.98 -4.88
C PRO A 92 7.85 8.91 -5.34
N ILE A 93 8.54 8.26 -4.41
CA ILE A 93 9.59 7.26 -4.71
C ILE A 93 8.99 5.86 -4.93
N GLY A 94 7.86 5.56 -4.29
CA GLY A 94 7.19 4.25 -4.38
C GLY A 94 6.08 4.20 -5.41
#